data_AF-A0A3P6RTT9-F1
#
_entry.id   AF-A0A3P6RTT9-F1
#
_cell.length_a   1.000
_cell.length_b   1.000
_cell.length_c   1.000
_cell.angle_alpha   90.00
_cell.angle_beta   90.00
_cell.angle_gamma   90.00
#
_symmetry.space_group_name_H-M   'P 1'
#
loop_
_entity.id
_entity.type
_entity.pdbx_description
1 polymer ?
#
loop_
_entity_poly.entity_id
_entity_poly.type
_entity_poly.pdbx_seq_one_letter_code
_entity_poly.pdbx_strand_id
1 'polypeptide(L)'
;MLSFRDFQDQTDAVASHTQKGVEFLERIGAFAKERALIEEEYAAKLRNLAKKSLGRKKEDEEAAKNFTYVRSFVNLLRELESLAGQHEVVGEKIRKEVIPFVVTRSNVHRAQRKQCLADLQAIHANLAGAMEHLGKAQKHYSKSFKEAEAAYLKYAKADKNMEISRLDLDKAKNNAQVSIACSLKCAVCESRKFP
;
A
#
# COMPACT_ATOMS: atom_id res chain seq x y z
N MET A 1 30.93 -3.89 -0.17
CA MET A 1 30.00 -4.32 0.90
C MET A 1 28.67 -3.69 0.55
N LEU A 2 27.70 -4.48 0.11
CA LEU A 2 26.37 -3.95 -0.24
C LEU A 2 25.72 -3.37 1.02
N SER A 3 25.17 -2.17 0.89
CA SER A 3 24.48 -1.45 1.97
C SER A 3 23.06 -1.98 2.10
N PHE A 4 22.47 -1.95 3.30
CA PHE A 4 21.07 -2.36 3.53
C PHE A 4 20.06 -1.62 2.63
N ARG A 5 20.40 -0.40 2.17
CA ARG A 5 19.62 0.33 1.16
C ARG A 5 19.44 -0.43 -0.15
N ASP A 6 20.35 -1.33 -0.48
CA ASP A 6 20.34 -2.10 -1.74
C ASP A 6 19.24 -3.18 -1.74
N PHE A 7 18.65 -3.50 -0.57
CA PHE A 7 17.51 -4.44 -0.42
C PHE A 7 16.18 -3.75 -0.12
N GLN A 8 16.16 -2.42 0.03
CA GLN A 8 14.93 -1.67 0.28
C GLN A 8 14.21 -1.47 -1.06
N ASP A 9 13.25 -2.35 -1.33
CA ASP A 9 12.56 -2.55 -2.60
C ASP A 9 11.59 -1.42 -2.95
N GLN A 10 12.11 -0.22 -3.25
CA GLN A 10 11.29 0.92 -3.68
C GLN A 10 10.07 1.21 -2.79
N THR A 11 10.08 0.80 -1.52
CA THR A 11 8.91 0.81 -0.62
C THR A 11 8.29 2.19 -0.52
N ASP A 12 9.13 3.21 -0.44
CA ASP A 12 8.71 4.61 -0.32
C ASP A 12 8.07 5.11 -1.62
N ALA A 13 8.60 4.69 -2.77
CA ALA A 13 8.04 5.02 -4.07
C ALA A 13 6.66 4.38 -4.25
N VAL A 14 6.51 3.10 -3.88
CA VAL A 14 5.23 2.38 -3.92
C VAL A 14 4.24 2.98 -2.91
N ALA A 15 4.68 3.30 -1.69
CA ALA A 15 3.85 3.95 -0.67
C ALA A 15 3.34 5.32 -1.13
N SER A 16 4.18 6.10 -1.82
CA SER A 16 3.81 7.38 -2.43
C SER A 16 2.84 7.18 -3.61
N HIS A 17 3.13 6.24 -4.51
CA HIS A 17 2.30 5.97 -5.69
C HIS A 17 0.88 5.54 -5.29
N THR A 18 0.77 4.62 -4.35
CA THR A 18 -0.52 4.12 -3.84
C THR A 18 -1.33 5.22 -3.13
N GLN A 19 -0.66 6.14 -2.43
CA GLN A 19 -1.33 7.31 -1.82
C GLN A 19 -1.91 8.24 -2.89
N LYS A 20 -1.12 8.57 -3.91
CA LYS A 20 -1.57 9.38 -5.05
C LYS A 20 -2.75 8.74 -5.79
N GLY A 21 -2.79 7.41 -5.89
CA GLY A 21 -3.92 6.69 -6.46
C GLY A 21 -5.22 6.90 -5.68
N VAL A 22 -5.17 6.86 -4.35
CA VAL A 22 -6.33 7.15 -3.48
C VAL A 22 -6.79 8.60 -3.64
N GLU A 23 -5.86 9.55 -3.61
CA GLU A 23 -6.16 10.99 -3.82
C GLU A 23 -6.77 11.26 -5.20
N PHE A 24 -6.34 10.52 -6.23
CA PHE A 24 -6.91 10.62 -7.56
C PHE A 24 -8.37 10.14 -7.62
N LEU A 25 -8.71 9.04 -6.93
CA LEU A 25 -10.10 8.59 -6.81
C LEU A 25 -10.97 9.62 -6.09
N GLU A 26 -10.45 10.25 -5.02
CA GLU A 26 -11.16 11.34 -4.34
C GLU A 26 -11.41 12.54 -5.27
N ARG A 27 -10.44 12.88 -6.13
CA ARG A 27 -10.59 13.91 -7.16
C ARG A 27 -11.68 13.55 -8.18
N ILE A 28 -11.78 12.29 -8.59
CA ILE A 28 -12.88 11.81 -9.44
C ILE A 28 -14.23 12.01 -8.73
N GLY A 29 -14.30 11.71 -7.43
CA GLY A 29 -15.51 11.93 -6.64
C GLY A 29 -15.93 13.40 -6.56
N ALA A 30 -14.96 14.31 -6.36
CA ALA A 30 -15.21 15.75 -6.37
C ALA A 30 -15.70 16.24 -7.74
N PHE A 31 -15.04 15.82 -8.82
CA PHE A 31 -15.45 16.11 -10.19
C PHE A 31 -16.88 15.59 -10.48
N ALA A 32 -17.19 14.37 -10.08
CA ALA A 32 -18.52 13.79 -10.26
C ALA A 32 -19.60 14.60 -9.52
N LYS A 33 -19.28 15.12 -8.33
CA LYS A 33 -20.18 16.01 -7.56
C LYS A 33 -20.46 17.31 -8.31
N GLU A 34 -19.43 17.98 -8.80
CA GLU A 34 -19.58 19.20 -9.59
C GLU A 34 -20.37 18.96 -10.87
N ARG A 35 -20.06 17.87 -11.60
CA ARG A 35 -20.82 17.49 -12.79
C ARG A 35 -22.29 17.28 -12.48
N ALA A 36 -22.62 16.57 -11.40
CA ALA A 36 -24.01 16.32 -11.04
C ALA A 36 -24.80 17.60 -10.70
N LEU A 37 -24.13 18.60 -10.10
CA LEU A 37 -24.73 19.91 -9.83
C LEU A 37 -25.00 20.69 -11.13
N ILE A 38 -24.09 20.64 -12.10
CA ILE A 38 -24.28 21.27 -13.41
C ILE A 38 -25.50 20.68 -14.12
N GLU A 39 -25.64 19.35 -14.11
CA GLU A 39 -26.79 18.65 -14.71
C GLU A 39 -28.12 19.06 -14.05
N GLU A 40 -28.15 19.18 -12.72
CA GLU A 40 -29.34 19.65 -11.99
C GLU A 40 -29.69 21.11 -12.30
N GLU A 41 -28.69 21.98 -12.32
CA GLU A 41 -28.90 23.40 -12.60
C GLU A 41 -29.39 23.61 -14.03
N TYR A 42 -28.83 22.88 -15.00
CA TYR A 42 -29.27 22.94 -16.39
C TYR A 42 -30.71 22.45 -16.53
N ALA A 43 -31.05 21.28 -15.96
CA ALA A 43 -32.41 20.76 -15.94
C ALA A 43 -33.41 21.73 -15.31
N ALA A 44 -33.04 22.38 -14.19
CA ALA A 44 -33.89 23.37 -13.53
C ALA A 44 -34.10 24.62 -14.39
N LYS A 45 -33.05 25.12 -15.05
CA LYS A 45 -33.14 26.27 -15.97
C LYS A 45 -34.04 25.96 -17.17
N LEU A 46 -33.92 24.77 -17.75
CA LEU A 46 -34.78 24.33 -18.87
C LEU A 46 -36.25 24.23 -18.46
N ARG A 47 -36.57 23.58 -17.33
CA ARG A 47 -37.94 23.51 -16.79
C ARG A 47 -38.53 24.89 -16.53
N ASN A 48 -37.74 25.78 -15.93
CA ASN A 48 -38.17 27.16 -15.66
C ASN A 48 -38.42 27.94 -16.94
N LEU A 49 -37.60 27.75 -17.97
CA LEU A 49 -37.81 28.37 -19.28
C LEU A 49 -39.11 27.87 -19.92
N ALA A 50 -39.29 26.55 -20.02
CA ALA A 50 -40.50 25.96 -20.59
C ALA A 50 -41.78 26.45 -19.88
N LYS A 51 -41.76 26.44 -18.53
CA LYS A 51 -42.89 26.90 -17.71
C LYS A 51 -43.19 28.40 -17.87
N LYS A 52 -42.17 29.25 -18.02
CA LYS A 52 -42.35 30.70 -18.26
C LYS A 52 -42.85 30.99 -19.68
N SER A 53 -42.52 30.13 -20.64
CA SER A 53 -42.92 30.25 -22.05
C SER A 53 -44.31 29.70 -22.33
N LEU A 54 -44.82 28.77 -21.51
CA LEU A 54 -46.25 28.45 -21.45
C LEU A 54 -46.98 29.66 -20.85
N GLY A 55 -47.75 30.38 -21.66
CA GLY A 55 -48.52 31.54 -21.23
C GLY A 55 -49.73 31.15 -20.36
N ARG A 56 -50.92 31.66 -20.69
CA ARG A 56 -52.15 31.31 -19.96
C ARG A 56 -52.61 29.93 -20.41
N LYS A 57 -52.23 28.88 -19.68
CA LYS A 57 -52.50 27.46 -19.98
C LYS A 57 -53.86 27.15 -20.65
N LYS A 58 -54.96 27.74 -20.17
CA LYS A 58 -56.30 27.51 -20.76
C LYS A 58 -56.50 28.14 -22.14
N GLU A 59 -56.03 29.37 -22.34
CA GLU A 59 -56.12 30.08 -23.63
C GLU A 59 -55.16 29.44 -24.65
N ASP A 60 -53.95 29.07 -24.20
CA ASP A 60 -52.94 28.42 -25.03
C ASP A 60 -53.33 26.97 -25.42
N GLU A 61 -53.97 26.21 -24.52
CA GLU A 61 -54.49 24.87 -24.86
C GLU A 61 -55.58 24.93 -25.93
N GLU A 62 -56.49 25.90 -25.84
CA GLU A 62 -57.54 26.07 -26.83
C GLU A 62 -56.98 26.57 -28.17
N ALA A 63 -56.03 27.50 -28.12
CA ALA A 63 -55.31 27.96 -29.30
C ALA A 63 -54.48 26.84 -29.96
N ALA A 64 -53.87 25.94 -29.19
CA ALA A 64 -53.12 24.79 -29.70
C ALA A 64 -54.00 23.74 -30.41
N LYS A 65 -55.30 23.67 -30.11
CA LYS A 65 -56.25 22.84 -30.86
C LYS A 65 -56.60 23.45 -32.21
N ASN A 66 -56.70 24.78 -32.26
CA ASN A 66 -57.22 25.51 -33.42
C ASN A 66 -56.13 26.01 -34.39
N PHE A 67 -54.89 26.20 -33.91
CA PHE A 67 -53.80 26.78 -34.71
C PHE A 67 -52.54 25.93 -34.69
N THR A 68 -52.05 25.56 -35.88
CA THR A 68 -50.89 24.68 -36.04
C THR A 68 -49.59 25.29 -35.53
N TYR A 69 -49.36 26.59 -35.71
CA TYR A 69 -48.16 27.26 -35.22
C TYR A 69 -48.08 27.28 -33.68
N VAL A 70 -49.23 27.46 -33.00
CA VAL A 70 -49.32 27.39 -31.54
C VAL A 70 -49.05 25.97 -31.05
N ARG A 71 -49.67 24.97 -31.70
CA ARG A 71 -49.42 23.56 -31.40
C ARG A 71 -47.94 23.18 -31.54
N SER A 72 -47.29 23.64 -32.60
CA SER A 72 -45.86 23.39 -32.82
C SER A 72 -44.99 23.99 -31.71
N PHE A 73 -45.33 25.19 -31.22
CA PHE A 73 -44.62 25.80 -30.10
C PHE A 73 -44.83 25.03 -28.79
N VAL A 74 -46.06 24.62 -28.47
CA VAL A 74 -46.36 23.78 -27.29
C VAL A 74 -45.58 22.46 -27.33
N ASN A 75 -45.50 21.82 -28.50
CA ASN A 75 -44.71 20.61 -28.67
C ASN A 75 -43.22 20.86 -28.41
N LEU A 76 -42.67 21.97 -28.90
CA LEU A 76 -41.28 22.36 -28.63
C LEU A 76 -41.01 22.54 -27.13
N LEU A 77 -41.93 23.18 -26.39
CA LEU A 77 -41.81 23.34 -24.94
C LEU A 77 -41.86 21.99 -24.22
N ARG A 78 -42.69 21.06 -24.68
CA ARG A 78 -42.76 19.70 -24.13
C ARG A 78 -41.46 18.90 -24.37
N GLU A 79 -40.86 19.03 -25.55
CA GLU A 79 -39.54 18.42 -25.81
C GLU A 79 -38.45 19.02 -24.91
N LEU A 80 -38.52 20.32 -24.63
CA LEU A 80 -37.59 20.97 -23.71
C LEU A 80 -37.76 20.45 -22.26
N GLU A 81 -38.99 20.21 -21.81
CA GLU A 81 -39.27 19.59 -20.51
C GLU A 81 -38.77 18.13 -20.46
N SER A 82 -38.94 17.38 -21.55
CA SER A 82 -38.41 16.01 -21.70
C SER A 82 -36.89 15.99 -21.58
N LEU A 83 -36.19 16.90 -22.27
CA LEU A 83 -34.74 17.08 -22.19
C LEU A 83 -34.31 17.41 -20.76
N ALA A 84 -35.00 18.33 -20.09
CA ALA A 84 -34.73 18.66 -18.70
C ALA A 84 -34.84 17.44 -17.77
N GLY A 85 -35.87 16.61 -17.95
CA GLY A 85 -36.04 15.36 -17.21
C GLY A 85 -34.89 14.37 -17.44
N GLN A 86 -34.38 14.26 -18.67
CA GLN A 86 -33.22 13.41 -18.95
C GLN A 86 -31.96 13.88 -18.21
N HIS A 87 -31.69 15.19 -18.21
CA HIS A 87 -30.56 15.77 -17.46
C HIS A 87 -30.70 15.57 -15.94
N GLU A 88 -31.91 15.68 -15.40
CA GLU A 88 -32.18 15.39 -13.99
C GLU A 88 -31.84 13.94 -13.63
N VAL A 89 -32.26 12.98 -14.45
CA VAL A 89 -31.92 11.55 -14.28
C VAL A 89 -30.41 11.32 -14.34
N VAL A 90 -29.71 11.97 -15.27
CA VAL A 90 -28.23 11.88 -15.36
C VAL A 90 -27.59 12.40 -14.08
N GLY A 91 -27.97 13.59 -13.61
CA GLY A 91 -27.46 14.15 -12.35
C GLY A 91 -27.74 13.23 -11.16
N GLU A 92 -28.97 12.71 -11.06
CA GLU A 92 -29.39 11.82 -9.98
C GLU A 92 -28.59 10.52 -9.95
N LYS A 93 -28.37 9.88 -11.12
CA LYS A 93 -27.53 8.67 -11.22
C LYS A 93 -26.09 8.93 -10.77
N ILE A 94 -25.51 10.07 -11.16
CA ILE A 94 -24.17 10.43 -10.70
C ILE A 94 -24.15 10.56 -9.17
N ARG A 95 -25.15 11.24 -8.57
CA ARG A 95 -25.26 11.42 -7.11
C ARG A 95 -25.49 10.13 -6.34
N LYS A 96 -26.38 9.26 -6.82
CA LYS A 96 -26.84 8.08 -6.08
C LYS A 96 -26.00 6.82 -6.33
N GLU A 97 -25.31 6.75 -7.48
CA GLU A 97 -24.58 5.56 -7.87
C GLU A 97 -23.07 5.84 -7.97
N VAL A 98 -22.68 6.82 -8.79
CA VAL A 98 -21.25 7.06 -9.11
C VAL A 98 -20.49 7.62 -7.90
N ILE A 99 -21.00 8.68 -7.26
CA ILE A 99 -20.33 9.30 -6.11
C ILE A 99 -20.17 8.29 -4.95
N PRO A 100 -21.22 7.57 -4.50
CA PRO A 100 -21.08 6.60 -3.42
C PRO A 100 -20.16 5.43 -3.77
N PHE A 101 -20.18 4.98 -5.03
CA PHE A 101 -19.25 3.95 -5.51
C PHE A 101 -17.79 4.41 -5.37
N VAL A 102 -17.46 5.59 -5.89
CA VAL A 102 -16.10 6.14 -5.82
C VAL A 102 -15.66 6.33 -4.37
N VAL A 103 -16.52 6.92 -3.51
CA VAL A 103 -16.22 7.11 -2.08
C VAL A 103 -15.96 5.78 -1.38
N THR A 104 -16.82 4.78 -1.61
CA THR A 104 -16.66 3.44 -1.04
C THR A 104 -15.34 2.82 -1.48
N ARG A 105 -15.00 2.89 -2.78
CA ARG A 105 -13.74 2.36 -3.31
C ARG A 105 -12.52 3.07 -2.76
N SER A 106 -12.53 4.41 -2.67
CA SER A 106 -11.45 5.19 -2.06
C SER A 106 -11.19 4.77 -0.61
N ASN A 107 -12.26 4.58 0.18
CA ASN A 107 -12.14 4.16 1.58
C ASN A 107 -11.58 2.74 1.72
N VAL A 108 -12.04 1.80 0.90
CA VAL A 108 -11.52 0.41 0.87
C VAL A 108 -10.03 0.41 0.55
N HIS A 109 -9.61 1.11 -0.50
CA HIS A 109 -8.20 1.16 -0.90
C HIS A 109 -7.34 1.89 0.14
N ARG A 110 -7.85 2.94 0.79
CA ARG A 110 -7.16 3.63 1.89
C ARG A 110 -6.90 2.69 3.07
N ALA A 111 -7.92 1.90 3.46
CA ALA A 111 -7.80 0.94 4.55
C ALA A 111 -6.81 -0.19 4.22
N GLN A 112 -6.94 -0.78 3.02
CA GLN A 112 -6.03 -1.82 2.53
C GLN A 112 -4.57 -1.33 2.49
N ARG A 113 -4.34 -0.12 1.96
CA ARG A 113 -3.01 0.50 1.95
C ARG A 113 -2.43 0.63 3.35
N LYS A 114 -3.22 1.09 4.31
CA LYS A 114 -2.79 1.22 5.71
C LYS A 114 -2.37 -0.13 6.29
N GLN A 115 -3.14 -1.19 6.03
CA GLN A 115 -2.81 -2.54 6.49
C GLN A 115 -1.51 -3.04 5.86
N CYS A 116 -1.35 -2.96 4.54
CA CYS A 116 -0.14 -3.42 3.87
C CYS A 116 1.13 -2.71 4.37
N LEU A 117 1.04 -1.41 4.65
CA LEU A 117 2.18 -0.66 5.20
C LEU A 117 2.51 -1.04 6.64
N ALA A 118 1.50 -1.38 7.47
CA ALA A 118 1.73 -1.89 8.81
C ALA A 118 2.39 -3.28 8.77
N ASP A 119 1.94 -4.15 7.87
CA ASP A 119 2.53 -5.48 7.69
C ASP A 119 3.99 -5.38 7.21
N LEU A 120 4.27 -4.48 6.25
CA LEU A 120 5.63 -4.19 5.79
C LEU A 120 6.54 -3.72 6.94
N GLN A 121 6.05 -2.82 7.80
CA GLN A 121 6.80 -2.36 8.98
C GLN A 121 7.10 -3.50 9.95
N ALA A 122 6.15 -4.41 10.17
CA ALA A 122 6.35 -5.57 11.03
C ALA A 122 7.41 -6.53 10.45
N ILE A 123 7.36 -6.78 9.14
CA ILE A 123 8.37 -7.61 8.44
C ILE A 123 9.75 -6.97 8.53
N HIS A 124 9.86 -5.66 8.29
CA HIS A 124 11.12 -4.93 8.42
C HIS A 124 11.69 -4.98 9.85
N ALA A 125 10.86 -4.86 10.87
CA ALA A 125 11.29 -4.98 12.26
C ALA A 125 11.82 -6.39 12.57
N ASN A 126 11.12 -7.43 12.11
CA ASN A 126 11.55 -8.82 12.26
C ASN A 126 12.88 -9.09 11.55
N LEU A 127 13.04 -8.60 10.31
CA LEU A 127 14.27 -8.72 9.55
C LEU A 127 15.43 -8.01 10.25
N ALA A 128 15.22 -6.78 10.73
CA ALA A 128 16.23 -6.02 11.46
C ALA A 128 16.70 -6.77 12.72
N GLY A 129 15.76 -7.36 13.47
CA GLY A 129 16.08 -8.21 14.62
C GLY A 129 16.90 -9.44 14.23
N ALA A 130 16.49 -10.17 13.18
CA ALA A 130 17.22 -11.33 12.68
C ALA A 130 18.65 -10.98 12.23
N MET A 131 18.83 -9.82 11.57
CA MET A 131 20.14 -9.32 11.17
C MET A 131 21.03 -8.95 12.38
N GLU A 132 20.46 -8.35 13.42
CA GLU A 132 21.19 -8.06 14.65
C GLU A 132 21.66 -9.35 15.33
N HIS A 133 20.78 -10.35 15.40
CA HIS A 133 21.12 -11.67 15.92
C HIS A 133 22.23 -12.35 15.10
N LEU A 134 22.14 -12.31 13.78
CA LEU A 134 23.18 -12.82 12.88
C LEU A 134 24.52 -12.09 13.11
N GLY A 135 24.51 -10.77 13.26
CA GLY A 135 25.72 -9.99 13.55
C GLY A 135 26.37 -10.36 14.90
N LYS A 136 25.57 -10.64 15.92
CA LYS A 136 26.06 -11.14 17.23
C LYS A 136 26.66 -12.54 17.10
N ALA A 137 25.95 -13.44 16.41
CA ALA A 137 26.41 -14.81 16.14
C ALA A 137 27.74 -14.82 15.38
N GLN A 138 27.85 -14.04 14.30
CA GLN A 138 29.08 -13.90 13.51
C GLN A 138 30.26 -13.43 14.36
N LYS A 139 30.06 -12.43 15.23
CA LYS A 139 31.12 -11.94 16.14
C LYS A 139 31.54 -13.01 17.14
N HIS A 140 30.57 -13.73 17.72
CA HIS A 140 30.84 -14.81 18.67
C HIS A 140 31.62 -15.94 18.01
N TYR A 141 31.14 -16.44 16.86
CA TYR A 141 31.82 -17.45 16.06
C TYR A 141 33.25 -17.03 15.70
N SER A 142 33.44 -15.81 15.20
CA SER A 142 34.77 -15.30 14.81
C SER A 142 35.75 -15.28 15.98
N LYS A 143 35.27 -14.98 17.19
CA LYS A 143 36.10 -15.02 18.41
C LYS A 143 36.44 -16.45 18.79
N SER A 144 35.45 -17.34 18.88
CA SER A 144 35.67 -18.75 19.25
C SER A 144 36.55 -19.49 18.26
N PHE A 145 36.45 -19.15 16.97
CA PHE A 145 37.33 -19.70 15.93
C PHE A 145 38.79 -19.29 16.16
N LYS A 146 39.07 -18.00 16.39
CA LYS A 146 40.43 -17.52 16.68
C LYS A 146 41.02 -18.13 17.96
N GLU A 147 40.19 -18.31 18.99
CA GLU A 147 40.61 -18.97 20.24
C GLU A 147 40.98 -20.44 19.99
N ALA A 148 40.22 -21.16 19.15
CA ALA A 148 40.54 -22.52 18.75
C ALA A 148 41.83 -22.61 17.94
N GLU A 149 42.04 -21.71 16.96
CA GLU A 149 43.31 -21.64 16.20
C GLU A 149 44.51 -21.40 17.13
N ALA A 150 44.38 -20.46 18.08
CA ALA A 150 45.44 -20.16 19.03
C ALA A 150 45.74 -21.34 19.98
N ALA A 151 44.72 -22.05 20.45
CA ALA A 151 44.88 -23.25 21.28
C ALA A 151 45.58 -24.39 20.51
N TYR A 152 45.22 -24.58 19.24
CA TYR A 152 45.88 -25.54 18.36
C TYR A 152 47.36 -25.23 18.13
N LEU A 153 47.68 -23.97 17.84
CA LEU A 153 49.06 -23.56 17.62
C LEU A 153 49.92 -23.74 18.88
N LYS A 154 49.36 -23.51 20.07
CA LYS A 154 50.03 -23.78 21.35
C LYS A 154 50.29 -25.28 21.55
N TYR A 155 49.30 -26.12 21.29
CA TYR A 155 49.48 -27.58 21.35
C TYR A 155 50.54 -28.06 20.36
N ALA A 156 50.51 -27.61 19.11
CA ALA A 156 51.49 -28.00 18.09
C ALA A 156 52.93 -27.59 18.43
N LYS A 157 53.11 -26.47 19.15
CA LYS A 157 54.41 -26.06 19.70
C LYS A 157 54.84 -26.93 20.88
N ALA A 158 53.92 -27.23 21.80
CA ALA A 158 54.17 -28.09 22.95
C ALA A 158 54.59 -29.51 22.54
N ASP A 159 53.92 -30.08 21.54
CA ASP A 159 54.19 -31.44 21.01
C ASP A 159 55.59 -31.59 20.42
N LYS A 160 56.18 -30.49 19.94
CA LYS A 160 57.55 -30.45 19.39
C LYS A 160 58.60 -30.08 20.42
N ASN A 161 58.22 -29.75 21.65
CA ASN A 161 59.15 -29.36 22.71
C ASN A 161 59.56 -30.60 23.52
N MET A 162 60.80 -31.07 23.34
CA MET A 162 61.33 -32.25 24.03
C MET A 162 61.50 -32.05 25.55
N GLU A 163 61.43 -30.80 26.04
CA GLU A 163 61.62 -30.46 27.45
C GLU A 163 60.29 -30.29 28.22
N ILE A 164 59.13 -30.41 27.54
CA ILE A 164 57.83 -30.24 28.20
C ILE A 164 57.42 -31.48 29.00
N SER A 165 56.76 -31.28 30.15
CA SER A 165 56.21 -32.39 30.92
C SER A 165 55.03 -33.06 30.19
N ARG A 166 54.88 -34.38 30.38
CA ARG A 166 53.75 -35.14 29.81
C ARG A 166 52.39 -34.59 30.27
N LEU A 167 52.30 -34.16 31.53
CA LEU A 167 51.10 -33.55 32.08
C LEU A 167 50.73 -32.24 31.37
N ASP A 168 51.71 -31.40 31.08
CA ASP A 168 51.47 -30.10 30.44
C ASP A 168 51.20 -30.26 28.93
N LEU A 169 51.78 -31.27 28.28
CA LEU A 169 51.41 -31.67 26.92
C LEU A 169 49.95 -32.13 26.85
N ASP A 170 49.52 -33.01 27.76
CA ASP A 170 48.14 -33.50 27.81
C ASP A 170 47.13 -32.37 28.12
N LYS A 171 47.49 -31.42 28.98
CA LYS A 171 46.68 -30.20 29.21
C LYS A 171 46.55 -29.36 27.95
N ALA A 172 47.64 -29.13 27.21
CA ALA A 172 47.61 -28.37 25.98
C ALA A 172 46.75 -29.06 24.90
N LYS A 173 46.84 -30.39 24.81
CA LYS A 173 46.02 -31.22 23.92
C LYS A 173 44.54 -31.15 24.26
N ASN A 174 44.17 -31.33 25.53
CA ASN A 174 42.79 -31.24 25.98
C ASN A 174 42.20 -29.85 25.75
N ASN A 175 42.97 -28.80 26.02
CA ASN A 175 42.53 -27.43 25.75
C ASN A 175 42.27 -27.19 24.26
N ALA A 176 43.16 -27.66 23.36
CA ALA A 176 42.92 -27.58 21.92
C ALA A 176 41.64 -28.33 21.50
N GLN A 177 41.44 -29.56 21.98
CA GLN A 177 40.26 -30.38 21.69
C GLN A 177 38.95 -29.72 22.15
N VAL A 178 38.94 -29.15 23.36
CA VAL A 178 37.78 -28.44 23.91
C VAL A 178 37.47 -27.16 23.13
N SER A 179 38.49 -26.38 22.74
CA SER A 179 38.28 -25.14 21.98
C SER A 179 37.69 -25.39 20.59
N ILE A 180 38.09 -26.48 19.91
CA ILE A 180 37.51 -26.88 18.61
C ILE A 180 36.06 -27.33 18.76
N ALA A 181 35.79 -28.16 19.77
CA ALA A 181 34.42 -28.61 20.05
C ALA A 181 33.49 -27.44 20.36
N CYS A 182 34.01 -26.40 21.04
CA CYS A 182 33.28 -25.15 21.29
C CYS A 182 33.00 -24.38 20.00
N SER A 183 34.00 -24.23 19.12
CA SER A 183 33.86 -23.60 17.80
C SER A 183 32.83 -24.32 16.90
N LEU A 184 32.89 -25.65 16.83
CA LEU A 184 31.94 -26.47 16.05
C LEU A 184 30.51 -26.41 16.61
N LYS A 185 30.36 -26.41 17.95
CA LYS A 185 29.05 -26.25 18.59
C LYS A 185 28.44 -24.88 18.33
N CYS A 186 29.25 -23.82 18.23
CA CYS A 186 28.77 -22.49 17.84
C CYS A 186 28.11 -22.53 16.45
N ALA A 187 28.80 -23.10 15.46
CA ALA A 187 28.28 -23.24 14.09
C ALA A 187 26.99 -24.10 14.00
N VAL A 188 26.85 -25.13 14.84
CA VAL A 188 25.69 -26.04 14.84
C VAL A 188 24.51 -25.49 15.67
N CYS A 189 24.75 -24.77 16.76
CA CYS A 189 23.68 -24.17 17.57
C CYS A 189 23.09 -22.92 16.89
N GLU A 190 23.87 -22.19 16.09
CA GLU A 190 23.38 -21.02 15.36
C GLU A 190 22.52 -21.39 14.13
N SER A 191 22.78 -22.54 13.49
CA SER A 191 21.95 -23.06 12.40
C SER A 191 20.58 -23.59 12.85
N ARG A 192 20.37 -23.84 14.15
CA ARG A 192 19.08 -24.31 14.72
C ARG A 192 18.23 -23.20 15.37
N LYS A 193 18.73 -21.97 15.43
CA LYS A 193 18.02 -20.81 16.03
C LYS A 193 17.27 -19.94 15.03
N PHE A 194 17.42 -20.21 13.73
CA PHE A 194 16.57 -19.63 12.69
C PHE A 194 15.49 -20.66 12.35
N PRO A 195 14.20 -20.28 12.34
CA PRO A 195 13.12 -21.14 11.83
C PRO A 195 13.27 -21.40 10.33
#